data_AF-A0A9D5VTP3-F1
#
_entry.id   AF-A0A9D5VTP3-F1
#
_cell.length_a   1.000
_cell.length_b   1.000
_cell.length_c   1.000
_cell.angle_alpha   90.00
_cell.angle_beta   90.00
_cell.angle_gamma   90.00
#
_symmetry.space_group_name_H-M   'P 1'
#
loop_
_entity.id
_entity.type
_entity.pdbx_description
1 polymer ?
#
loop_
_entity_poly.entity_id
_entity_poly.type
_entity_poly.pdbx_seq_one_letter_code
_entity_poly.pdbx_strand_id
1 'polypeptide(L)'
;MLDSNIDQAHWLGGMHYGKSLREPINIIIIDKISMSTDEAKKRLIDSCTLAGYPSRRGHSGGYIAYIGHNLYSQLPEEKTHAFSNGPFEFKNNHGRIFGPHFYYGNYIFTGAFSREKIAPLAQIKHEFDSFNIARDDFAQNLDRKTSYKISGYISMNNFILKNPKITTADHDGIAILITLE
;
A
#
# COMPACT_ATOMS: atom_id res chain seq x y z
N MET A 1 -10.10 -2.53 -0.58
CA MET A 1 -9.33 -2.89 0.63
C MET A 1 -10.26 -2.80 1.82
N LEU A 2 -10.15 -3.75 2.74
CA LEU A 2 -10.90 -3.81 3.98
C LEU A 2 -9.92 -3.77 5.15
N ASP A 3 -10.32 -3.13 6.25
CA ASP A 3 -9.55 -3.14 7.49
C ASP A 3 -9.71 -4.45 8.27
N SER A 4 -9.15 -4.51 9.47
CA SER A 4 -9.21 -5.69 10.34
C SER A 4 -10.62 -6.04 10.83
N ASN A 5 -11.58 -5.13 10.71
CA ASN A 5 -12.98 -5.34 11.05
C ASN A 5 -13.84 -5.72 9.83
N ILE A 6 -13.23 -5.89 8.65
CA ILE A 6 -13.92 -6.20 7.38
C ILE A 6 -14.74 -4.98 6.89
N ASP A 7 -14.48 -3.79 7.41
CA ASP A 7 -15.07 -2.55 6.91
C ASP A 7 -14.21 -1.97 5.78
N GLN A 8 -14.79 -1.09 4.96
CA GLN A 8 -14.01 -0.36 3.96
C GLN A 8 -12.87 0.39 4.66
N ALA A 9 -11.63 0.10 4.26
CA ALA A 9 -10.47 0.64 4.94
C ALA A 9 -10.48 2.17 5.02
N HIS A 10 -10.15 2.67 6.20
CA HIS A 10 -9.98 4.08 6.49
C HIS A 10 -8.67 4.26 7.24
N TRP A 11 -8.06 5.43 7.11
CA TRP A 11 -6.76 5.73 7.72
C TRP A 11 -6.89 5.90 9.24
N LEU A 12 -7.16 4.82 9.97
CA LEU A 12 -7.39 4.78 11.43
C LEU A 12 -8.43 5.79 11.94
N GLY A 13 -9.48 6.05 11.16
CA GLY A 13 -10.50 7.05 11.48
C GLY A 13 -10.06 8.50 11.19
N GLY A 14 -8.91 8.67 10.53
CA GLY A 14 -8.34 9.95 10.15
C GLY A 14 -9.29 10.78 9.29
N MET A 15 -9.23 12.09 9.52
CA MET A 15 -10.05 13.08 8.84
C MET A 15 -9.16 14.00 8.01
N HIS A 16 -9.62 14.34 6.81
CA HIS A 16 -8.95 15.31 5.93
C HIS A 16 -9.97 16.36 5.49
N TYR A 17 -9.75 17.62 5.89
CA TYR A 17 -10.68 18.74 5.69
C TYR A 17 -12.13 18.40 6.06
N GLY A 18 -12.34 17.77 7.22
CA GLY A 18 -13.67 17.41 7.74
C GLY A 18 -14.32 16.19 7.09
N LYS A 19 -13.61 15.48 6.19
CA LYS A 19 -14.08 14.24 5.55
C LYS A 19 -13.29 13.03 6.05
N SER A 20 -13.95 11.89 6.19
CA SER A 20 -13.29 10.63 6.55
C SER A 20 -12.37 10.16 5.42
N LEU A 21 -11.14 9.83 5.78
CA LEU A 21 -10.11 9.44 4.83
C LEU A 21 -10.21 7.95 4.49
N ARG A 22 -10.42 7.66 3.22
CA ARG A 22 -10.39 6.30 2.67
C ARG A 22 -9.01 6.00 2.11
N GLU A 23 -8.52 4.79 2.38
CA GLU A 23 -7.23 4.35 1.87
C GLU A 23 -7.40 3.72 0.47
N PRO A 24 -6.80 4.31 -0.58
CA PRO A 24 -6.90 3.79 -1.94
C PRO A 24 -5.85 2.72 -2.20
N ILE A 25 -6.17 1.78 -3.10
CA ILE A 25 -5.14 0.98 -3.78
C ILE A 25 -4.42 1.91 -4.76
N ASN A 26 -3.11 2.01 -4.62
CA ASN A 26 -2.28 2.94 -5.40
C ASN A 26 -1.02 2.28 -5.99
N ILE A 27 -0.86 0.96 -5.83
CA ILE A 27 0.19 0.16 -6.46
C ILE A 27 -0.43 -1.10 -7.05
N ILE A 28 0.01 -1.50 -8.25
CA ILE A 28 -0.22 -2.83 -8.84
C ILE A 28 1.14 -3.42 -9.19
N ILE A 29 1.38 -4.67 -8.80
CA ILE A 29 2.62 -5.38 -9.12
C ILE A 29 2.26 -6.66 -9.86
N ILE A 30 2.99 -6.97 -10.94
CA ILE A 30 2.85 -8.21 -11.69
C ILE A 30 4.20 -8.91 -11.70
N ASP A 31 4.28 -10.08 -11.06
CA ASP A 31 5.44 -10.99 -11.15
C ASP A 31 5.16 -12.05 -12.23
N LYS A 32 5.95 -12.02 -13.31
CA LYS A 32 5.86 -12.95 -14.44
C LYS A 32 6.87 -14.10 -14.37
N ILE A 33 7.79 -14.06 -13.40
CA ILE A 33 8.94 -14.97 -13.34
C ILE A 33 8.72 -16.06 -12.28
N SER A 34 8.04 -15.73 -11.18
CA SER A 34 7.81 -16.70 -10.10
C SER A 34 7.01 -17.90 -10.59
N MET A 35 7.37 -19.07 -10.08
CA MET A 35 6.75 -20.35 -10.44
C MET A 35 5.75 -20.83 -9.37
N SER A 36 5.70 -20.15 -8.23
CA SER A 36 4.76 -20.45 -7.14
C SER A 36 4.36 -19.21 -6.36
N THR A 37 3.23 -19.28 -5.65
CA THR A 37 2.74 -18.25 -4.74
C THR A 37 3.78 -17.88 -3.67
N ASP A 38 4.43 -18.89 -3.08
CA ASP A 38 5.41 -18.69 -2.00
C ASP A 38 6.68 -18.02 -2.52
N GLU A 39 7.12 -18.41 -3.72
CA GLU A 39 8.25 -17.77 -4.38
C GLU A 39 7.95 -16.29 -4.70
N ALA A 40 6.76 -16.01 -5.24
CA ALA A 40 6.34 -14.64 -5.56
C ALA A 40 6.27 -13.76 -4.30
N LYS A 41 5.67 -14.28 -3.21
CA LYS A 41 5.64 -13.60 -1.91
C LYS A 41 7.04 -13.32 -1.40
N LYS A 42 7.89 -14.35 -1.34
CA LYS A 42 9.25 -14.25 -0.82
C LYS A 42 10.06 -13.23 -1.62
N ARG A 43 10.03 -13.32 -2.95
CA ARG A 43 10.75 -12.41 -3.83
C ARG A 43 10.30 -10.97 -3.64
N LEU A 44 8.99 -10.74 -3.52
CA LEU A 44 8.47 -9.38 -3.31
C LEU A 44 8.87 -8.84 -1.93
N ILE A 45 8.78 -9.64 -0.86
CA ILE A 45 9.21 -9.24 0.50
C ILE A 45 10.70 -8.89 0.54
N ASP A 46 11.54 -9.72 -0.08
CA ASP A 46 12.98 -9.49 -0.19
C ASP A 46 13.25 -8.19 -0.98
N SER A 47 12.51 -7.97 -2.06
CA SER A 47 12.63 -6.78 -2.91
C SER A 47 12.16 -5.50 -2.19
N CYS A 48 11.07 -5.56 -1.43
CA CYS A 48 10.64 -4.46 -0.57
C CYS A 48 11.74 -4.11 0.45
N THR A 49 12.34 -5.13 1.08
CA THR A 49 13.44 -4.94 2.03
C THR A 49 14.64 -4.27 1.36
N LEU A 50 15.07 -4.76 0.20
CA LEU A 50 16.14 -4.15 -0.60
C LEU A 50 15.81 -2.72 -1.05
N ALA A 51 14.54 -2.45 -1.36
CA ALA A 51 14.06 -1.12 -1.71
C ALA A 51 14.17 -0.11 -0.55
N GLY A 52 14.39 -0.58 0.68
CA GLY A 52 14.41 0.23 1.89
C GLY A 52 13.08 0.25 2.63
N TYR A 53 12.18 -0.66 2.29
CA TYR A 53 10.86 -0.85 2.89
C TYR A 53 10.79 -2.23 3.59
N PRO A 54 11.59 -2.50 4.63
CA PRO A 54 11.46 -3.73 5.40
C PRO A 54 10.11 -3.77 6.14
N SER A 55 9.72 -4.97 6.59
CA SER A 55 8.64 -5.14 7.57
C SER A 55 9.03 -4.44 8.88
N ARG A 56 8.26 -3.43 9.31
CA ARG A 56 8.49 -2.69 10.55
C ARG A 56 7.27 -2.76 11.45
N ARG A 57 7.52 -2.93 12.75
CA ARG A 57 6.52 -2.85 13.82
C ARG A 57 6.11 -1.40 14.10
N GLY A 58 4.90 -1.21 14.59
CA GLY A 58 4.37 0.10 15.03
C GLY A 58 3.25 0.64 14.16
N HIS A 59 2.87 -0.11 13.13
CA HIS A 59 1.77 0.21 12.24
C HIS A 59 0.55 -0.67 12.57
N SER A 60 -0.65 -0.25 12.16
CA SER A 60 -1.83 -1.13 12.23
C SER A 60 -1.63 -2.38 11.36
N GLY A 61 -2.55 -3.33 11.37
CA GLY A 61 -2.47 -4.50 10.50
C GLY A 61 -3.70 -5.37 10.54
N GLY A 62 -3.67 -6.49 9.82
CA GLY A 62 -4.83 -7.38 9.63
C GLY A 62 -5.73 -6.97 8.46
N TYR A 63 -5.26 -6.13 7.55
CA TYR A 63 -6.02 -5.71 6.37
C TYR A 63 -6.13 -6.85 5.37
N ILE A 64 -7.20 -6.82 4.57
CA ILE A 64 -7.42 -7.72 3.44
C ILE A 64 -7.81 -6.93 2.19
N ALA A 65 -7.56 -7.47 1.00
CA ALA A 65 -8.04 -6.86 -0.24
C ALA A 65 -8.63 -7.88 -1.19
N TYR A 66 -9.62 -7.43 -1.96
CA TYR A 66 -10.13 -8.17 -3.11
C TYR A 66 -9.18 -7.98 -4.30
N ILE A 67 -8.71 -9.08 -4.87
CA ILE A 67 -8.01 -9.13 -6.15
C ILE A 67 -8.75 -10.15 -7.01
N GLY A 68 -9.29 -9.71 -8.14
CA GLY A 68 -10.31 -10.48 -8.86
C GLY A 68 -11.53 -10.71 -7.97
N HIS A 69 -11.87 -11.97 -7.71
CA HIS A 69 -13.00 -12.37 -6.84
C HIS A 69 -12.55 -12.95 -5.48
N ASN A 70 -11.24 -12.94 -5.18
CA ASN A 70 -10.68 -13.58 -4.00
C ASN A 70 -10.16 -12.54 -3.00
N LEU A 71 -10.23 -12.90 -1.72
CA LEU A 71 -9.66 -12.12 -0.62
C LEU A 71 -8.21 -12.55 -0.34
N TYR A 72 -7.34 -11.58 -0.16
CA TYR A 72 -5.94 -11.79 0.18
C TYR A 72 -5.57 -10.99 1.42
N SER A 73 -4.92 -11.65 2.37
CA SER A 73 -4.31 -11.00 3.53
C SER A 73 -3.16 -10.08 3.12
N GLN A 74 -2.89 -9.08 3.94
CA GLN A 74 -1.74 -8.21 3.76
C GLN A 74 -0.40 -8.96 3.90
N LEU A 75 0.60 -8.40 3.24
CA LEU A 75 2.03 -8.52 3.47
C LEU A 75 2.53 -7.15 3.97
N PRO A 76 3.39 -7.10 5.00
CA PRO A 76 3.79 -8.22 5.86
C PRO A 76 2.60 -8.84 6.61
N GLU A 77 2.69 -10.13 6.93
CA GLU A 77 1.55 -10.88 7.51
C GLU A 77 1.32 -10.56 9.00
N GLU A 78 2.29 -9.94 9.67
CA GLU A 78 2.20 -9.60 11.09
C GLU A 78 1.20 -8.46 11.34
N LYS A 79 0.33 -8.65 12.34
CA LYS A 79 -0.80 -7.74 12.66
C LYS A 79 -0.41 -6.33 13.10
N THR A 80 0.86 -6.08 13.43
CA THR A 80 1.34 -4.76 13.87
C THR A 80 2.42 -4.19 12.95
N HIS A 81 2.48 -4.72 11.73
CA HIS A 81 3.52 -4.41 10.77
C HIS A 81 2.97 -3.83 9.47
N ALA A 82 3.82 -3.03 8.84
CA ALA A 82 3.70 -2.55 7.47
C ALA A 82 5.09 -2.52 6.83
N PHE A 83 5.16 -2.48 5.50
CA PHE A 83 6.38 -2.11 4.81
C PHE A 83 6.63 -0.62 5.01
N SER A 84 7.78 -0.22 5.54
CA SER A 84 8.02 1.20 5.87
C SER A 84 9.47 1.63 5.69
N ASN A 85 9.65 2.84 5.15
CA ASN A 85 10.96 3.44 4.89
C ASN A 85 11.60 4.14 6.10
N GLY A 86 10.91 4.19 7.24
CA GLY A 86 11.41 4.80 8.47
C GLY A 86 10.76 4.21 9.73
N PRO A 87 11.29 4.49 10.93
CA PRO A 87 10.62 4.12 12.18
C PRO A 87 9.28 4.84 12.32
N PHE A 88 8.30 4.19 12.94
CA PHE A 88 6.95 4.73 13.07
C PHE A 88 6.95 6.05 13.85
N GLU A 89 7.87 6.23 14.81
CA GLU A 89 8.00 7.42 15.64
C GLU A 89 8.36 8.68 14.83
N PHE A 90 8.79 8.52 13.57
CA PHE A 90 9.19 9.60 12.69
C PHE A 90 8.30 9.69 11.44
N LYS A 91 8.47 10.79 10.69
CA LYS A 91 7.87 10.92 9.37
C LYS A 91 8.31 9.76 8.48
N ASN A 92 7.38 8.96 7.98
CA ASN A 92 7.68 7.81 7.14
C ASN A 92 6.60 7.60 6.08
N ASN A 93 7.00 6.92 5.01
CA ASN A 93 6.09 6.31 4.06
C ASN A 93 5.95 4.85 4.45
N HIS A 94 4.72 4.37 4.53
CA HIS A 94 4.45 2.97 4.80
C HIS A 94 3.27 2.46 4.00
N GLY A 95 3.18 1.15 3.88
CA GLY A 95 2.06 0.54 3.18
C GLY A 95 2.01 -0.96 3.33
N ARG A 96 1.01 -1.52 2.67
CA ARG A 96 0.70 -2.94 2.67
C ARG A 96 0.54 -3.40 1.25
N ILE A 97 0.89 -4.65 1.02
CA ILE A 97 0.68 -5.31 -0.25
C ILE A 97 -0.24 -6.50 -0.01
N PHE A 98 -1.10 -6.82 -0.97
CA PHE A 98 -2.05 -7.92 -0.91
C PHE A 98 -1.79 -8.85 -2.10
N GLY A 99 -1.98 -10.15 -1.88
CA GLY A 99 -1.79 -11.16 -2.91
C GLY A 99 -0.73 -12.20 -2.54
N PRO A 100 -0.20 -12.94 -3.53
CA PRO A 100 -0.49 -12.79 -4.95
C PRO A 100 -1.75 -13.52 -5.41
N HIS A 101 -2.44 -12.92 -6.36
CA HIS A 101 -3.50 -13.55 -7.16
C HIS A 101 -2.90 -14.11 -8.46
N PHE A 102 -3.01 -15.43 -8.67
CA PHE A 102 -2.55 -16.03 -9.91
C PHE A 102 -3.56 -15.84 -11.03
N TYR A 103 -3.14 -15.19 -12.12
CA TYR A 103 -3.99 -14.87 -13.28
C TYR A 103 -3.18 -14.89 -14.57
N TYR A 104 -3.63 -15.69 -15.54
CA TYR A 104 -2.99 -15.85 -16.86
C TYR A 104 -1.47 -16.08 -16.82
N GLY A 105 -1.01 -16.97 -15.92
CA GLY A 105 0.41 -17.30 -15.80
C GLY A 105 1.24 -16.31 -14.98
N ASN A 106 0.63 -15.27 -14.40
CA ASN A 106 1.33 -14.24 -13.63
C ASN A 106 0.79 -14.16 -12.20
N TYR A 107 1.62 -13.66 -11.28
CA TYR A 107 1.25 -13.37 -9.91
C TYR A 107 1.01 -11.86 -9.73
N ILE A 108 -0.23 -11.49 -9.43
CA ILE A 108 -0.66 -10.10 -9.30
C ILE A 108 -0.78 -9.72 -7.83
N PHE A 109 -0.17 -8.61 -7.45
CA PHE A 109 -0.35 -7.98 -6.15
C PHE A 109 -0.96 -6.59 -6.30
N THR A 110 -1.62 -6.13 -5.25
CA THR A 110 -2.09 -4.75 -5.12
C THR A 110 -1.55 -4.14 -3.84
N GLY A 111 -1.22 -2.85 -3.82
CA GLY A 111 -0.71 -2.17 -2.63
C GLY A 111 -1.44 -0.88 -2.32
N ALA A 112 -1.42 -0.52 -1.03
CA ALA A 112 -1.89 0.75 -0.51
C ALA A 112 -0.77 1.36 0.35
N PHE A 113 -0.26 2.51 -0.07
CA PHE A 113 0.81 3.24 0.61
C PHE A 113 0.36 4.64 0.99
N SER A 114 0.71 5.08 2.19
CA SER A 114 0.42 6.42 2.70
C SER A 114 1.62 6.97 3.45
N ARG A 115 1.71 8.30 3.49
CA ARG A 115 2.71 9.04 4.25
C ARG A 115 2.06 9.58 5.51
N GLU A 116 2.78 9.43 6.60
CA GLU A 116 2.41 10.03 7.88
C GLU A 116 3.44 11.06 8.32
N LYS A 117 2.97 12.09 9.02
CA LYS A 117 3.79 13.08 9.70
C LYS A 117 3.54 13.01 11.21
N ILE A 118 4.54 13.37 11.99
CA ILE A 118 4.42 13.43 13.45
C ILE A 118 3.62 14.69 13.81
N ALA A 119 2.64 14.54 14.70
CA ALA A 119 1.93 15.63 15.34
C ALA A 119 2.09 15.51 16.86
N PRO A 120 3.21 15.99 17.45
CA PRO A 120 3.54 15.74 18.86
C PRO A 120 2.53 16.30 19.85
N LEU A 121 1.78 17.33 19.44
CA LEU A 121 0.78 18.02 20.25
C LEU A 121 -0.66 17.54 20.00
N ALA A 122 -0.86 16.61 19.06
CA ALA A 122 -2.18 16.08 18.73
C ALA A 122 -2.52 14.86 19.60
N GLN A 123 -3.82 14.63 19.82
CA GLN A 123 -4.31 13.45 20.52
C GLN A 123 -3.90 12.15 19.80
N ILE A 124 -3.81 12.20 18.47
CA ILE A 124 -3.24 11.14 17.63
C ILE A 124 -1.86 11.61 17.20
N LYS A 125 -0.81 10.87 17.59
CA LYS A 125 0.59 11.26 17.35
C LYS A 125 1.00 11.29 15.88
N HIS A 126 0.23 10.64 15.02
CA HIS A 126 0.46 10.56 13.59
C HIS A 126 -0.71 11.15 12.84
N GLU A 127 -0.42 12.05 11.90
CA GLU A 127 -1.39 12.61 10.98
C GLU A 127 -1.08 12.16 9.56
N PHE A 128 -2.13 11.99 8.77
CA PHE A 128 -2.02 11.78 7.34
C PHE A 128 -1.30 12.97 6.69
N ASP A 129 -0.39 12.68 5.76
CA ASP A 129 0.31 13.67 4.94
C ASP A 129 -0.05 13.54 3.46
N SER A 130 0.15 12.35 2.86
CA SER A 130 -0.04 12.16 1.41
C SER A 130 -0.11 10.68 1.00
N PHE A 131 -0.99 10.35 0.06
CA PHE A 131 -0.97 9.06 -0.63
C PHE A 131 0.01 9.07 -1.81
N ASN A 132 0.07 10.14 -2.60
CA ASN A 132 0.89 10.17 -3.82
C ASN A 132 2.38 10.15 -3.50
N ILE A 133 2.84 10.86 -2.46
CA ILE A 133 4.25 10.86 -2.08
C ILE A 133 4.70 9.46 -1.65
N ALA A 134 3.88 8.74 -0.88
CA ALA A 134 4.23 7.39 -0.44
C ALA A 134 4.20 6.38 -1.59
N ARG A 135 3.21 6.47 -2.48
CA ARG A 135 3.12 5.68 -3.72
C ARG A 135 4.38 5.85 -4.58
N ASP A 136 4.72 7.10 -4.88
CA ASP A 136 5.80 7.43 -5.80
C ASP A 136 7.16 7.04 -5.20
N ASP A 137 7.38 7.32 -3.91
CA ASP A 137 8.62 6.93 -3.23
C ASP A 137 8.78 5.41 -3.14
N PHE A 138 7.72 4.65 -2.83
CA PHE A 138 7.77 3.19 -2.83
C PHE A 138 8.11 2.64 -4.22
N ALA A 139 7.36 3.06 -5.25
CA ALA A 139 7.54 2.58 -6.61
C ALA A 139 8.94 2.91 -7.16
N GLN A 140 9.42 4.14 -6.97
CA GLN A 140 10.74 4.57 -7.44
C GLN A 140 11.88 3.84 -6.71
N ASN A 141 11.73 3.56 -5.42
CA ASN A 141 12.75 2.80 -4.69
C ASN A 141 12.78 1.33 -5.11
N LEU A 142 11.62 0.72 -5.35
CA LEU A 142 11.53 -0.64 -5.86
C LEU A 142 12.15 -0.74 -7.27
N ASP A 143 11.82 0.20 -8.16
CA ASP A 143 12.36 0.33 -9.51
C ASP A 143 13.89 0.46 -9.54
N ARG A 144 14.43 1.38 -8.74
CA ARG A 144 15.85 1.70 -8.73
C ARG A 144 16.73 0.60 -8.13
N LYS A 145 16.21 -0.13 -7.14
CA LYS A 145 17.03 -1.02 -6.29
C LYS A 145 16.82 -2.51 -6.57
N THR A 146 15.85 -2.87 -7.40
CA THR A 146 15.50 -4.28 -7.65
C THR A 146 15.21 -4.55 -9.14
N SER A 147 14.87 -5.79 -9.46
CA SER A 147 14.47 -6.19 -10.82
C SER A 147 13.02 -5.82 -11.17
N TYR A 148 12.19 -5.45 -10.19
CA TYR A 148 10.86 -4.90 -10.45
C TYR A 148 11.00 -3.52 -11.09
N LYS A 149 10.26 -3.26 -12.18
CA LYS A 149 10.33 -2.00 -12.94
C LYS A 149 8.98 -1.34 -13.10
N ILE A 150 8.94 -0.01 -13.01
CA ILE A 150 7.74 0.75 -13.36
C ILE A 150 7.48 0.57 -14.85
N SER A 151 6.30 0.04 -15.19
CA SER A 151 5.91 -0.24 -16.57
C SER A 151 4.64 0.49 -17.01
N GLY A 152 3.99 1.23 -16.10
CA GLY A 152 2.91 2.12 -16.48
C GLY A 152 2.12 2.68 -15.31
N TYR A 153 0.97 3.26 -15.66
CA TYR A 153 0.04 3.91 -14.74
C TYR A 153 -1.37 3.44 -15.09
N ILE A 154 -2.11 2.93 -14.10
CA ILE A 154 -3.44 2.38 -14.29
C ILE A 154 -4.46 3.29 -13.61
N SER A 155 -5.45 3.76 -14.36
CA SER A 155 -6.61 4.42 -13.77
C SER A 155 -7.47 3.41 -13.01
N MET A 156 -7.63 3.64 -11.71
CA MET A 156 -8.33 2.75 -10.79
C MET A 156 -9.76 3.20 -10.50
N ASN A 157 -10.16 4.37 -11.00
CA ASN A 157 -11.45 5.02 -10.71
C ASN A 157 -11.75 5.08 -9.19
N ASN A 158 -10.70 5.24 -8.37
CA ASN A 158 -10.78 5.24 -6.91
C ASN A 158 -10.43 6.60 -6.29
N PHE A 159 -10.48 7.67 -7.09
CA PHE A 159 -10.39 9.04 -6.60
C PHE A 159 -11.75 9.55 -6.12
N ILE A 160 -11.84 10.01 -4.87
CA ILE A 160 -13.10 10.46 -4.26
C ILE A 160 -13.03 11.95 -3.91
N LEU A 161 -13.49 12.81 -4.84
CA LEU A 161 -13.51 14.27 -4.64
C LEU A 161 -14.91 14.80 -4.27
N LYS A 162 -15.95 14.34 -4.97
CA LYS A 162 -17.30 14.93 -4.92
C LYS A 162 -18.15 14.46 -3.74
N ASN A 163 -17.63 13.55 -2.91
CA ASN A 163 -18.38 13.07 -1.75
C ASN A 163 -18.25 14.06 -0.57
N PRO A 164 -19.36 14.44 0.09
CA PRO A 164 -19.31 15.39 1.21
C PRO A 164 -18.79 14.77 2.52
N LYS A 165 -18.79 13.44 2.66
CA LYS A 165 -18.45 12.72 3.91
C LYS A 165 -17.11 12.00 3.87
N ILE A 166 -16.68 11.56 2.70
CA ILE A 166 -15.44 10.77 2.52
C ILE A 166 -14.54 11.39 1.45
N THR A 167 -13.24 11.15 1.55
CA THR A 167 -12.24 11.60 0.57
C THR A 167 -11.07 10.62 0.49
N THR A 168 -10.38 10.62 -0.64
CA THR A 168 -9.04 10.02 -0.78
C THR A 168 -7.94 11.08 -0.79
N ALA A 169 -8.22 12.26 -0.24
CA ALA A 169 -7.31 13.40 -0.14
C ALA A 169 -6.59 13.72 -1.46
N ASP A 170 -5.26 13.62 -1.49
CA ASP A 170 -4.41 13.95 -2.62
C ASP A 170 -4.30 12.82 -3.67
N HIS A 171 -4.80 11.62 -3.38
CA HIS A 171 -4.76 10.50 -4.32
C HIS A 171 -5.43 10.86 -5.65
N ASP A 172 -4.76 10.63 -6.76
CA ASP A 172 -5.18 11.05 -8.12
C ASP A 172 -6.04 10.01 -8.86
N GLY A 173 -6.34 8.88 -8.22
CA GLY A 173 -7.09 7.79 -8.84
C GLY A 173 -6.24 6.81 -9.64
N ILE A 174 -4.91 6.93 -9.57
CA ILE A 174 -3.95 6.14 -10.34
C ILE A 174 -3.19 5.18 -9.43
N ALA A 175 -3.06 3.93 -9.87
CA ALA A 175 -2.06 3.01 -9.36
C ALA A 175 -0.83 2.96 -10.28
N ILE A 176 0.37 2.98 -9.71
CA ILE A 176 1.58 2.71 -10.48
C ILE A 176 1.65 1.21 -10.74
N LEU A 177 1.82 0.84 -12.01
CA LEU A 177 2.05 -0.54 -12.45
C LEU A 177 3.54 -0.83 -12.42
N ILE A 178 3.90 -1.90 -11.73
CA ILE A 178 5.26 -2.39 -11.59
C ILE A 178 5.30 -3.85 -12.07
N THR A 179 6.24 -4.20 -12.93
CA THR A 179 6.39 -5.56 -13.47
C THR A 179 7.75 -6.12 -13.13
N LEU A 180 7.78 -7.40 -12.79
CA LEU A 180 8.97 -8.23 -12.85
C LEU A 180 8.83 -9.12 -14.08
N GLU A 181 9.74 -8.96 -15.04
CA GLU A 181 9.77 -9.68 -16.32
C GLU A 181 11.06 -10.47 -16.50
#